data_AF-A0A3C0FWY6-F1
#
_entry.id   AF-A0A3C0FWY6-F1
#
_cell.length_a   1.000
_cell.length_b   1.000
_cell.length_c   1.000
_cell.angle_alpha   90.00
_cell.angle_beta   90.00
_cell.angle_gamma   90.00
#
_symmetry.space_group_name_H-M   'P 1'
#
loop_
_entity.id
_entity.type
_entity.pdbx_description
1 polymer ?
#
loop_
_entity_poly.entity_id
_entity_poly.type
_entity_poly.pdbx_seq_one_letter_code
_entity_poly.pdbx_strand_id
1 'polypeptide(L)' 'MGKYHHGDVRNVLLQQAENILTDEGPAGLSLRRLARLTGVSEAAPYRHFDGKDGILAAV' A
#
# COMPACT_ATOMS: atom_id res chain seq x y z
N MET A 1 -5.38 13.80 16.54
CA MET A 1 -4.73 12.75 15.75
C MET A 1 -5.78 12.03 14.93
N GLY A 2 -5.68 12.10 13.60
CA GLY A 2 -6.75 11.71 12.68
C GLY A 2 -7.15 10.25 12.83
N LYS A 3 -8.46 10.00 12.87
CA LYS A 3 -9.05 8.66 12.84
C LYS A 3 -8.59 7.99 11.56
N TYR A 4 -7.71 7.00 11.70
CA TYR A 4 -7.41 6.06 10.64
C TYR A 4 -8.72 5.37 10.28
N HIS A 5 -9.28 5.75 9.14
CA HIS A 5 -10.48 5.10 8.62
C HIS A 5 -10.04 3.72 8.12
N HIS A 6 -10.21 2.70 8.96
CA HIS A 6 -10.05 1.27 8.63
C HIS A 6 -10.89 0.79 7.41
N GLY A 7 -11.63 1.69 6.74
CA GLY A 7 -12.44 1.39 5.56
C GLY A 7 -11.85 1.83 4.22
N ASP A 8 -10.73 2.59 4.19
CA ASP A 8 -10.13 3.01 2.93
C ASP A 8 -8.91 2.14 2.60
N VAL A 9 -9.15 1.12 1.77
CA VAL A 9 -8.12 0.21 1.27
C VAL A 9 -6.94 0.99 0.67
N ARG A 10 -7.20 2.11 0.00
CA ARG A 10 -6.14 2.95 -0.58
C ARG A 10 -5.21 3.50 0.49
N ASN A 11 -5.75 4.07 1.56
CA ASN A 11 -4.94 4.64 2.65
C ASN A 11 -4.19 3.57 3.43
N VAL A 12 -4.82 2.43 3.68
CA VAL A 12 -4.16 1.30 4.37
C VAL A 12 -2.98 0.79 3.55
N LEU A 13 -3.11 0.71 2.22
CA LEU A 13 -2.02 0.35 1.32
C LEU A 13 -0.90 1.40 1.31
N LEU A 14 -1.21 2.70 1.29
CA LEU A 14 -0.21 3.77 1.30
C LEU A 14 0.60 3.80 2.59
N GLN A 15 -0.05 3.65 3.75
CA GLN A 15 0.66 3.63 5.03
C GLN A 15 1.62 2.45 5.15
N GLN A 16 1.22 1.27 4.68
CA GLN A 16 2.14 0.13 4.65
C GLN A 16 3.23 0.30 3.59
N ALA A 17 2.93 0.97 2.48
CA ALA A 17 3.94 1.31 1.48
C ALA A 17 5.00 2.26 2.04
N GLU A 18 4.61 3.32 2.74
CA GLU A 18 5.51 4.25 3.43
C GLU A 18 6.47 3.53 4.39
N ASN A 19 5.93 2.61 5.20
CA ASN A 19 6.75 1.82 6.12
C ASN A 19 7.80 0.99 5.38
N ILE A 20 7.38 0.24 4.33
CA ILE A 20 8.31 -0.57 3.54
C ILE A 20 9.35 0.30 2.83
N LEU A 21 8.95 1.46 2.31
CA LEU A 21 9.86 2.38 1.64
C LEU A 21 10.90 2.96 2.60
N THR A 22 10.52 3.21 3.84
CA THR A 22 11.43 3.70 4.88
C THR A 22 12.44 2.62 5.30
N ASP A 23 11.99 1.38 5.46
CA ASP A 23 12.82 0.29 5.98
C ASP A 23 13.66 -0.41 4.90
N GLU A 24 13.09 -0.62 3.71
CA GLU A 24 13.67 -1.47 2.65
C GLU A 24 13.88 -0.70 1.33
N GLY A 25 13.43 0.55 1.26
CA GLY A 25 13.47 1.34 0.04
C GLY A 25 12.50 0.86 -1.05
N PRO A 26 12.56 1.48 -2.24
CA PRO A 26 11.68 1.15 -3.36
C PRO A 26 11.80 -0.32 -3.80
N ALA A 27 12.95 -0.96 -3.60
CA ALA A 27 13.16 -2.36 -4.01
C ALA A 27 12.27 -3.34 -3.23
N GLY A 28 11.99 -3.07 -1.94
CA GLY A 28 11.15 -3.92 -1.09
C GLY A 28 9.65 -3.80 -1.32
N LEU A 29 9.21 -2.77 -2.06
CA LEU A 29 7.80 -2.48 -2.31
C LEU A 29 7.20 -3.41 -3.37
N SER A 30 6.07 -4.05 -3.02
CA SER A 30 5.30 -4.94 -3.89
C SER A 30 3.81 -4.93 -3.54
N LEU A 31 2.95 -4.85 -4.57
CA LEU A 31 1.49 -4.89 -4.43
C LEU A 31 0.99 -6.16 -3.70
N ARG A 32 1.54 -7.32 -4.04
CA ARG A 32 1.15 -8.60 -3.40
C ARG A 32 1.55 -8.64 -1.93
N ARG A 33 2.73 -8.08 -1.62
CA ARG A 33 3.20 -7.96 -0.24
C ARG A 33 2.29 -7.04 0.57
N LEU A 34 1.92 -5.89 0.00
CA LEU A 34 1.00 -4.96 0.63
C LEU A 34 -0.37 -5.58 0.87
N ALA A 35 -0.95 -6.28 -0.11
CA ALA A 35 -2.22 -6.99 0.08
C ALA A 35 -2.16 -7.96 1.28
N ARG A 36 -1.09 -8.75 1.34
CA ARG A 36 -0.87 -9.72 2.43
C ARG A 36 -0.70 -9.05 3.79
N LEU A 37 0.08 -7.97 3.87
CA LEU A 37 0.34 -7.26 5.13
C LEU A 37 -0.88 -6.49 5.64
N THR A 38 -1.70 -5.99 4.73
CA THR A 38 -2.90 -5.20 5.06
C THR A 38 -4.15 -6.05 5.24
N GLY A 39 -4.10 -7.35 4.91
CA GLY A 39 -5.22 -8.27 5.01
C GLY A 39 -6.32 -8.02 3.97
N VAL A 40 -6.08 -7.17 2.97
CA VAL A 40 -7.03 -6.91 1.87
C VAL A 40 -6.87 -7.98 0.79
N SER A 41 -7.90 -8.15 -0.03
CA SER A 41 -7.86 -9.10 -1.15
C SER A 41 -6.71 -8.78 -2.12
N GLU A 42 -6.07 -9.80 -2.70
CA GLU A 42 -4.95 -9.60 -3.65
C GLU A 42 -5.34 -8.72 -4.86
N ALA A 43 -6.62 -8.70 -5.25
CA ALA A 43 -7.13 -7.87 -6.35
C ALA A 43 -7.31 -6.39 -5.97
N ALA A 44 -7.38 -6.06 -4.67
CA ALA A 44 -7.71 -4.70 -4.24
C ALA A 44 -6.64 -3.66 -4.62
N PRO A 45 -5.32 -3.91 -4.43
CA PRO A 45 -4.29 -2.97 -4.85
C PRO A 45 -4.32 -2.66 -6.35
N TYR A 46 -4.56 -3.69 -7.19
CA TYR A 46 -4.67 -3.52 -8.64
C TYR A 46 -5.88 -2.70 -9.09
N ARG A 47 -6.91 -2.56 -8.23
CA ARG A 47 -8.08 -1.70 -8.51
C ARG A 47 -7.85 -0.25 -8.10
N HIS A 48 -6.89 0.00 -7.21
CA HIS A 48 -6.60 1.34 -6.68
C HIS A 48 -5.35 1.98 -7.28
N PHE A 49 -4.39 1.17 -7.74
CA PHE A 49 -3.10 1.62 -8.22
C PHE A 49 -2.70 0.91 -9.50
N ASP A 50 -2.09 1.66 -10.41
CA ASP A 50 -1.52 1.14 -11.65
C ASP A 50 -0.13 0.55 -11.37
N GLY A 51 -0.10 -0.60 -10.70
CA GLY A 51 1.16 -1.24 -10.37
C GLY A 51 1.87 -0.65 -9.14
N LYS A 52 3.14 -1.02 -9.01
CA LYS A 52 4.04 -0.49 -8.00
C LYS A 52 4.29 1.01 -8.17
N ASP A 53 4.39 1.47 -9.42
CA ASP A 53 4.66 2.87 -9.75
C ASP A 53 3.49 3.77 -9.37
N GLY A 54 2.24 3.29 -9.52
CA GLY A 54 1.07 4.01 -9.03
C GLY A 54 1.05 4.22 -7.52
N ILE A 55 1.66 3.32 -6.75
CA ILE A 55 1.84 3.49 -5.30
C ILE A 55 2.98 4.47 -5.02
N LEU A 56 4.13 4.32 -5.69
CA LEU A 56 5.27 5.21 -5.52
C LEU A 56 4.94 6.67 -5.87
N ALA A 57 4.05 6.91 -6.83
CA ALA A 57 3.60 8.25 -7.19
C ALA A 57 2.57 8.83 -6.20
N ALA A 58 1.98 7.99 -5.34
CA ALA A 58 0.92 8.36 -4.41
C ALA A 58 1.38 8.47 -2.95
N VAL A 59 2.61 8.04 -2.67
CA VAL A 59 3.35 8.23 -1.40
C VAL A 59 4.26 9.45 -1.54
#